data_AF-A0A8J6PRZ6-F1
#
_entry.id   AF-A0A8J6PRZ6-F1
#
_cell.length_a   1.000
_cell.length_b   1.000
_cell.length_c   1.000
_cell.angle_alpha   90.00
_cell.angle_beta   90.00
_cell.angle_gamma   90.00
#
_symmetry.space_group_name_H-M   'P 1'
#
loop_
_entity.id
_entity.type
_entity.pdbx_description
1 polymer ?
#
loop_
_entity_poly.entity_id
_entity_poly.type
_entity_poly.pdbx_seq_one_letter_code
_entity_poly.pdbx_strand_id
1 'polypeptide(L)'
;MNYWLFKSEPFKFSWEMLKKLGDKGTQWDGVRNYQARNNMRAMQIGDLGFFYHSNEGLEVVGIAEVCALAHHDTTTEDARWECVDIRAFKDVPKPVTLVDVKANPKLEKMSLVTSMRLSVQPVTPDEWKEVCRMGGLEKAP
;
A
#
# COMPACT_ATOMS: atom_id res chain seq x y z
N MET A 1 -7.31 6.39 -12.47
CA MET A 1 -6.27 5.99 -11.51
C MET A 1 -6.97 5.55 -10.25
N ASN A 2 -6.67 4.34 -9.78
CA ASN A 2 -7.15 3.86 -8.49
C ASN A 2 -6.04 4.05 -7.44
N TYR A 3 -6.44 4.13 -6.17
CA TYR A 3 -5.51 4.26 -5.06
C TYR A 3 -5.62 3.08 -4.12
N TRP A 4 -4.48 2.72 -3.53
CA TRP A 4 -4.34 1.50 -2.75
C TRP A 4 -3.59 1.73 -1.44
N LEU A 5 -3.55 0.72 -0.59
CA LEU A 5 -2.68 0.67 0.57
C LEU A 5 -2.10 -0.74 0.73
N PHE A 6 -0.80 -0.81 0.93
CA PHE A 6 -0.01 -2.02 1.11
C PHE A 6 0.54 -2.07 2.53
N LYS A 7 0.11 -3.06 3.32
CA LYS A 7 0.64 -3.29 4.68
C LYS A 7 1.89 -4.15 4.62
N SER A 8 2.95 -3.71 5.26
CA SER A 8 4.19 -4.46 5.41
C SER A 8 4.75 -4.35 6.82
N GLU A 9 5.25 -5.44 7.38
CA GLU A 9 5.99 -5.40 8.65
C GLU A 9 7.42 -4.91 8.38
N PRO A 10 7.87 -3.79 8.97
CA PRO A 10 9.16 -3.18 8.62
C PRO A 10 10.35 -4.09 8.94
N PHE A 11 10.23 -4.98 9.92
CA PHE A 11 11.26 -5.99 10.21
C PHE A 11 11.46 -7.00 9.06
N LYS A 12 10.40 -7.30 8.29
CA LYS A 12 10.48 -8.23 7.15
C LYS A 12 10.79 -7.50 5.85
N PHE A 13 10.06 -6.42 5.57
CA PHE A 13 10.23 -5.63 4.36
C PHE A 13 9.86 -4.16 4.62
N SER A 14 10.87 -3.33 4.83
CA SER A 14 10.69 -1.91 5.13
C SER A 14 10.58 -1.04 3.87
N TRP A 15 10.16 0.20 4.07
CA TRP A 15 10.13 1.21 3.01
C TRP A 15 11.54 1.51 2.48
N GLU A 16 12.54 1.55 3.36
CA GLU A 16 13.94 1.71 2.96
C GLU A 16 14.45 0.54 2.12
N MET A 17 13.97 -0.69 2.37
CA MET A 17 14.29 -1.85 1.53
C MET A 17 13.69 -1.69 0.14
N LEU A 18 12.41 -1.27 0.03
CA LEU A 18 11.78 -1.02 -1.27
C LEU A 18 12.50 0.09 -2.04
N LYS A 19 12.88 1.20 -1.39
CA LYS A 19 13.65 2.28 -2.02
C LYS A 19 14.98 1.81 -2.61
N LYS A 20 15.69 0.90 -1.92
CA LYS A 20 16.97 0.35 -2.41
C LYS A 20 16.83 -0.49 -3.68
N LEU A 21 15.63 -1.00 -4.00
CA LEU A 21 15.38 -1.73 -5.23
C LEU A 21 15.21 -0.80 -6.44
N GLY A 22 14.94 0.49 -6.21
CA GLY A 22 14.79 1.51 -7.24
C GLY A 22 13.70 1.18 -8.24
N ASP A 23 13.90 1.58 -9.50
CA ASP A 23 12.92 1.44 -10.58
C ASP A 23 12.54 0.00 -10.91
N LYS A 24 13.40 -0.97 -10.54
CA LYS A 24 13.14 -2.39 -10.72
C LYS A 24 11.95 -2.87 -9.88
N GLY A 25 11.75 -2.27 -8.71
CA GLY A 25 10.71 -2.70 -7.78
C GLY A 25 10.87 -4.15 -7.30
N THR A 26 9.78 -4.73 -6.85
CA THR A 26 9.66 -6.14 -6.46
C THR A 26 8.21 -6.60 -6.51
N GLN A 27 8.01 -7.92 -6.65
CA GLN A 27 6.71 -8.53 -6.44
C GLN A 27 6.20 -8.31 -5.03
N TRP A 28 4.88 -8.12 -4.91
CA TRP A 28 4.17 -8.02 -3.65
C TRP A 28 3.64 -9.38 -3.21
N ASP A 29 4.57 -10.30 -2.97
CA ASP A 29 4.28 -11.71 -2.69
C ASP A 29 3.65 -11.98 -1.31
N GLY A 30 3.38 -13.27 -1.04
CA GLY A 30 2.98 -13.75 0.28
C GLY A 30 1.52 -13.46 0.66
N VAL A 31 0.77 -12.80 -0.21
CA VAL A 31 -0.66 -12.53 0.01
C VAL A 31 -1.47 -13.82 -0.11
N ARG A 32 -2.08 -14.25 1.01
CA ARG A 32 -2.96 -15.43 1.10
C ARG A 32 -4.38 -15.07 1.52
N ASN A 33 -4.85 -13.90 1.08
CA ASN A 33 -6.21 -13.42 1.30
C ASN A 33 -6.90 -13.14 -0.06
N TYR A 34 -8.06 -13.75 -0.29
CA TYR A 34 -8.77 -13.65 -1.57
C TYR A 34 -9.15 -12.20 -1.94
N GLN A 35 -9.59 -11.40 -0.99
CA GLN A 35 -9.96 -10.01 -1.25
C GLN A 35 -8.71 -9.17 -1.57
N ALA A 36 -7.62 -9.35 -0.83
CA ALA A 36 -6.36 -8.66 -1.10
C ALA A 36 -5.80 -9.02 -2.49
N ARG A 37 -5.84 -10.31 -2.87
CA ARG A 37 -5.51 -10.76 -4.23
C ARG A 37 -6.41 -10.10 -5.28
N ASN A 38 -7.72 -10.08 -5.06
CA ASN A 38 -8.65 -9.47 -6.00
C ASN A 38 -8.44 -7.95 -6.13
N ASN A 39 -8.03 -7.27 -5.06
CA ASN A 39 -7.61 -5.87 -5.13
C ASN A 39 -6.38 -5.70 -6.04
N MET A 40 -5.37 -6.56 -5.89
CA MET A 40 -4.19 -6.55 -6.78
C MET A 40 -4.54 -6.84 -8.25
N ARG A 41 -5.47 -7.76 -8.51
CA ARG A 41 -5.99 -8.02 -9.87
C ARG A 41 -6.66 -6.80 -10.52
N ALA A 42 -7.20 -5.89 -9.73
CA ALA A 42 -7.86 -4.69 -10.21
C ALA A 42 -6.89 -3.51 -10.43
N MET A 43 -5.63 -3.63 -10.03
CA MET A 43 -4.61 -2.60 -10.23
C MET A 43 -4.22 -2.47 -11.70
N GLN A 44 -3.84 -1.26 -12.09
CA GLN A 44 -3.24 -0.95 -13.38
C GLN A 44 -1.83 -0.40 -13.20
N ILE A 45 -0.99 -0.49 -14.24
CA ILE A 45 0.34 0.15 -14.24
C ILE A 45 0.18 1.65 -13.96
N GLY A 46 0.98 2.18 -13.03
CA GLY A 46 0.93 3.57 -12.61
C GLY A 46 -0.08 3.87 -11.50
N ASP A 47 -0.95 2.93 -11.11
CA ASP A 47 -1.77 3.11 -9.91
C ASP A 47 -0.85 3.26 -8.68
N LEU A 48 -1.24 4.16 -7.78
CA LEU A 48 -0.46 4.51 -6.60
C LEU A 48 -1.05 3.86 -5.35
N GLY A 49 -0.20 3.55 -4.37
CA GLY A 49 -0.66 3.09 -3.08
C GLY A 49 0.24 3.49 -1.92
N PHE A 50 -0.36 3.66 -0.76
CA PHE A 50 0.38 3.95 0.47
C PHE A 50 1.16 2.72 0.92
N PHE A 51 2.44 2.90 1.24
CA PHE A 51 3.24 1.91 1.94
C PHE A 51 3.07 2.11 3.44
N TYR A 52 2.37 1.19 4.09
CA TYR A 52 2.01 1.25 5.51
C TYR A 52 2.83 0.25 6.31
N HIS A 53 3.56 0.72 7.32
CA HIS A 53 4.21 -0.15 8.30
C HIS A 53 3.18 -0.72 9.27
N SER A 54 3.04 -2.03 9.29
CA SER A 54 2.14 -2.77 10.17
C SER A 54 2.89 -3.51 11.28
N ASN A 55 2.19 -3.84 12.36
CA ASN A 55 2.71 -4.43 13.60
C ASN A 55 3.64 -3.49 14.39
N GLU A 56 4.67 -2.95 13.73
CA GLU A 56 5.58 -1.93 14.25
C GLU A 56 5.44 -0.65 13.42
N GLY A 57 5.68 0.52 14.03
CA GLY A 57 5.47 1.83 13.43
C GLY A 57 3.99 2.23 13.38
N LEU A 58 3.16 1.43 12.70
CA LEU A 58 1.72 1.69 12.49
C LEU A 58 1.46 3.03 11.78
N GLU A 59 2.14 3.25 10.65
CA GLU A 59 2.13 4.53 9.95
C GLU A 59 2.32 4.37 8.44
N VAL A 60 1.78 5.32 7.68
CA VAL A 60 2.06 5.49 6.26
C VAL A 60 3.37 6.26 6.13
N VAL A 61 4.37 5.64 5.50
CA VAL A 61 5.73 6.19 5.38
C VAL A 61 6.13 6.57 3.95
N GLY A 62 5.39 6.09 2.97
CA GLY A 62 5.72 6.28 1.56
C GLY A 62 4.55 5.99 0.62
N ILE A 63 4.77 6.29 -0.65
CA ILE A 63 3.88 6.00 -1.76
C ILE A 63 4.63 5.09 -2.72
N ALA A 64 4.05 3.93 -3.00
CA ALA A 64 4.49 3.01 -4.03
C ALA A 64 3.66 3.16 -5.31
N GLU A 65 4.23 2.75 -6.43
CA GLU A 65 3.58 2.69 -7.74
C GLU A 65 3.59 1.24 -8.23
N VAL A 66 2.48 0.81 -8.85
CA VAL A 66 2.38 -0.49 -9.52
C VAL A 66 3.19 -0.46 -10.82
N CYS A 67 4.20 -1.32 -10.92
CA CYS A 67 5.11 -1.41 -12.06
C CYS A 67 5.02 -2.72 -12.86
N ALA A 68 4.29 -3.73 -12.36
CA ALA A 68 3.84 -4.88 -13.14
C ALA A 68 2.39 -5.24 -12.78
N LEU A 69 1.60 -5.68 -13.77
CA LEU A 69 0.23 -6.15 -13.54
C LEU A 69 0.23 -7.47 -12.78
N ALA A 70 -0.94 -7.88 -12.28
CA ALA A 70 -1.07 -9.13 -11.55
C ALA A 70 -0.52 -10.32 -12.35
N HIS A 71 0.40 -11.06 -11.74
CA HIS A 71 1.00 -12.28 -12.25
C HIS A 71 1.10 -13.30 -11.10
N HIS A 72 1.46 -14.53 -11.42
CA HIS A 72 1.62 -15.59 -10.43
C HIS A 72 2.65 -15.21 -9.34
N ASP A 73 2.30 -15.43 -8.07
CA ASP A 73 3.20 -15.25 -6.93
C ASP A 73 4.25 -16.36 -6.92
N THR A 74 5.51 -15.99 -7.13
CA THR A 74 6.60 -16.98 -7.30
C THR A 74 7.01 -17.68 -6.00
N THR A 75 6.41 -17.33 -4.87
CA THR A 75 6.67 -17.97 -3.55
C THR A 75 5.79 -19.19 -3.30
N THR A 76 4.93 -19.56 -4.26
CA THR A 76 4.03 -20.71 -4.13
C THR A 76 3.77 -21.39 -5.47
N GLU A 77 3.61 -22.71 -5.45
CA GLU A 77 3.19 -23.49 -6.63
C GLU A 77 1.67 -23.41 -6.88
N ASP A 78 0.90 -22.80 -5.97
CA ASP A 78 -0.54 -22.68 -6.10
C ASP A 78 -0.91 -21.50 -7.01
N ALA A 79 -1.24 -21.82 -8.27
CA ALA A 79 -1.60 -20.87 -9.33
C ALA A 79 -2.78 -19.94 -9.00
N ARG A 80 -3.52 -20.19 -7.90
CA ARG A 80 -4.59 -19.28 -7.44
C ARG A 80 -4.05 -17.97 -6.87
N TRP A 81 -2.78 -17.93 -6.48
CA TRP A 81 -2.15 -16.76 -5.88
C TRP A 81 -1.38 -15.96 -6.92
N GLU A 82 -1.73 -14.68 -6.96
CA GLU A 82 -1.17 -13.69 -7.85
C GLU A 82 -0.87 -12.42 -7.05
N CYS A 83 0.13 -11.69 -7.50
CA CYS A 83 0.57 -10.41 -6.97
C CYS A 83 0.97 -9.48 -8.11
N VAL A 84 1.05 -8.18 -7.81
CA VAL A 84 1.65 -7.18 -8.69
C VAL A 84 3.11 -6.97 -8.31
N ASP A 85 3.88 -6.30 -9.17
CA ASP A 85 5.12 -5.66 -8.73
C ASP A 85 4.87 -4.20 -8.36
N ILE A 86 5.52 -3.75 -7.29
CA ILE A 86 5.54 -2.35 -6.88
C ILE A 86 6.96 -1.81 -6.79
N ARG A 87 7.10 -0.50 -7.00
CA ARG A 87 8.35 0.24 -6.77
C ARG A 87 8.09 1.45 -5.88
N ALA A 88 9.14 1.94 -5.23
CA ALA A 88 9.07 3.19 -4.48
C ALA A 88 8.84 4.36 -5.45
N PHE A 89 7.85 5.20 -5.16
CA PHE A 89 7.54 6.39 -5.96
C PHE A 89 7.89 7.68 -5.22
N LYS A 90 7.42 7.84 -3.97
CA LYS A 90 7.67 9.06 -3.20
C LYS A 90 7.64 8.81 -1.71
N ASP A 91 8.54 9.45 -0.95
CA ASP A 91 8.46 9.48 0.51
C ASP A 91 7.23 10.31 0.96
N VAL A 92 6.63 9.94 2.09
CA VAL A 92 5.67 10.80 2.78
C VAL A 92 6.45 11.63 3.81
N PRO A 93 6.56 12.97 3.63
CA PRO A 93 7.45 13.82 4.44
C PRO A 93 7.21 13.72 5.94
N LYS A 94 5.94 13.60 6.33
CA LYS A 94 5.52 13.40 7.72
C LYS A 94 4.74 12.09 7.79
N PRO A 95 5.28 11.00 8.36
CA PRO A 95 4.56 9.76 8.49
C PRO A 95 3.18 9.95 9.12
N VAL A 96 2.17 9.31 8.55
CA VAL A 96 0.76 9.45 8.99
C VAL A 96 0.40 8.23 9.82
N THR A 97 0.29 8.40 11.14
CA THR A 97 0.09 7.29 12.07
C THR A 97 -1.34 6.77 12.02
N LEU A 98 -1.53 5.49 12.38
CA LEU A 98 -2.86 4.89 12.52
C LEU A 98 -3.71 5.62 13.56
N VAL A 99 -3.07 6.18 14.60
CA VAL A 99 -3.76 7.00 15.62
C VAL A 99 -4.34 8.25 14.97
N ASP A 100 -3.56 8.97 14.16
CA ASP A 100 -4.02 10.16 13.45
C ASP A 100 -5.11 9.84 12.43
N VAL A 101 -4.98 8.72 11.70
CA VAL A 101 -6.00 8.25 10.76
C VAL A 101 -7.32 7.99 11.49
N LYS A 102 -7.28 7.27 12.63
CA LYS A 102 -8.48 6.97 13.42
C LYS A 102 -9.11 8.21 14.06
N ALA A 103 -8.32 9.23 14.37
CA ALA A 103 -8.81 10.49 14.92
C ALA A 103 -9.47 11.39 13.87
N ASN A 104 -9.27 11.13 12.57
CA ASN A 104 -9.79 11.95 11.50
C ASN A 104 -11.17 11.44 11.03
N PRO A 105 -12.27 12.20 11.25
CA PRO A 105 -13.61 11.75 10.86
C PRO A 105 -13.77 11.56 9.35
N LYS A 106 -12.95 12.21 8.52
CA LYS A 106 -12.96 11.99 7.06
C LYS A 106 -12.49 10.60 6.65
N LEU A 107 -11.76 9.90 7.52
CA LEU A 107 -11.17 8.59 7.27
C LEU A 107 -11.87 7.47 8.06
N GLU A 108 -13.01 7.74 8.68
CA GLU A 108 -13.74 6.78 9.52
C GLU A 108 -14.13 5.49 8.76
N LYS A 109 -14.35 5.61 7.44
CA LYS A 109 -14.73 4.49 6.56
C LYS A 109 -13.55 3.85 5.83
N MET A 110 -12.36 4.41 5.96
CA MET A 110 -11.17 3.93 5.28
C MET A 110 -10.91 2.47 5.64
N SER A 111 -10.55 1.66 4.66
CA SER A 111 -10.28 0.23 4.87
C SER A 111 -9.20 -0.01 5.93
N LEU A 112 -8.26 0.92 6.11
CA LEU A 112 -7.25 0.87 7.15
C LEU A 112 -7.85 0.83 8.56
N VAL A 113 -8.98 1.53 8.76
CA VAL A 113 -9.71 1.63 10.03
C VAL A 113 -10.75 0.51 10.17
N THR A 114 -11.41 0.13 9.07
CA THR A 114 -12.54 -0.81 9.12
C THR A 114 -12.13 -2.27 8.92
N SER A 115 -11.00 -2.54 8.28
CA SER A 115 -10.55 -3.88 7.89
C SER A 115 -9.24 -4.28 8.58
N MET A 116 -9.36 -5.06 9.66
CA MET A 116 -8.22 -5.46 10.49
C MET A 116 -7.27 -6.45 9.80
N ARG A 117 -7.79 -7.35 8.97
CA ARG A 117 -7.04 -8.48 8.38
C ARG A 117 -6.74 -8.35 6.89
N LEU A 118 -7.08 -7.21 6.29
CA LEU A 118 -6.87 -6.97 4.85
C LEU A 118 -5.53 -6.25 4.65
N SER A 119 -4.57 -6.90 3.98
CA SER A 119 -3.20 -6.39 3.77
C SER A 119 -3.04 -5.49 2.55
N VAL A 120 -3.86 -5.70 1.52
CA VAL A 120 -3.94 -4.85 0.33
C VAL A 120 -5.34 -4.28 0.25
N GLN A 121 -5.47 -2.97 0.31
CA GLN A 121 -6.74 -2.29 0.56
C GLN A 121 -7.05 -1.25 -0.52
N PRO A 122 -8.33 -1.06 -0.90
CA PRO A 122 -8.71 0.08 -1.72
C PRO A 122 -8.65 1.37 -0.88
N VAL A 123 -8.32 2.46 -1.54
CA VAL A 123 -8.33 3.82 -0.99
C VAL A 123 -9.14 4.70 -1.94
N THR A 124 -10.14 5.40 -1.42
CA THR A 124 -10.93 6.32 -2.24
C THR A 124 -10.11 7.57 -2.60
N PRO A 125 -10.45 8.30 -3.68
CA PRO A 125 -9.76 9.53 -4.03
C PRO A 125 -9.75 10.59 -2.93
N ASP A 126 -10.79 10.66 -2.10
CA ASP A 126 -10.88 11.63 -1.01
C ASP A 126 -10.04 11.22 0.19
N GLU A 127 -10.00 9.92 0.53
CA GLU A 127 -9.08 9.37 1.53
C GLU A 127 -7.61 9.57 1.11
N TRP A 128 -7.29 9.33 -0.17
CA TRP A 128 -5.95 9.54 -0.73
C TRP A 128 -5.47 10.97 -0.53
N LYS A 129 -6.30 11.95 -0.93
CA LYS A 129 -5.99 13.37 -0.78
C LYS A 129 -5.81 13.76 0.68
N GLU A 130 -6.68 13.27 1.56
CA GLU A 130 -6.62 13.62 2.98
C GLU A 130 -5.37 13.04 3.66
N VAL A 131 -5.02 11.77 3.40
CA VAL A 131 -3.78 11.17 3.94
C VAL A 131 -2.54 11.86 3.36
N CYS A 132 -2.52 12.19 2.06
CA CYS A 132 -1.45 12.98 1.46
C CYS A 132 -1.29 14.35 2.15
N ARG A 133 -2.41 15.05 2.38
CA ARG A 133 -2.43 16.35 3.09
C ARG A 133 -1.90 16.21 4.51
N MET A 134 -2.34 15.19 5.26
CA MET A 134 -1.85 14.89 6.61
C MET A 134 -0.35 14.62 6.61
N GLY A 135 0.15 13.96 5.55
CA GLY A 135 1.54 13.60 5.38
C GLY A 135 2.46 14.71 4.86
N GLY A 136 1.94 15.92 4.65
CA GLY A 136 2.72 17.07 4.17
C GLY A 136 2.95 17.10 2.65
N LEU A 137 2.15 16.37 1.87
CA LEU A 137 2.16 16.47 0.42
C LEU A 137 1.16 17.56 -0.02
N GLU A 138 1.67 18.75 -0.37
CA GLU A 138 0.86 19.92 -0.75
C GLU A 138 -0.09 19.63 -1.92
N LYS A 139 0.34 18.79 -2.87
CA LYS A 139 -0.47 18.23 -3.95
C LYS A 139 -0.36 16.72 -3.92
N ALA A 140 -1.51 16.05 -3.75
CA ALA A 140 -1.60 14.61 -3.87
C ALA A 140 -1.16 14.20 -5.30
N PRO A 141 -0.18 13.29 -5.43
CA PRO A 141 0.20 12.75 -6.73
C PRO A 141 -0.90 11.88 -7.33
#